data_AF-A0ABD2NKL5-F1
#
_entry.id   AF-A0ABD2NKL5-F1
#
_cell.length_a   1.000
_cell.length_b   1.000
_cell.length_c   1.000
_cell.angle_alpha   90.00
_cell.angle_beta   90.00
_cell.angle_gamma   90.00
#
_symmetry.space_group_name_H-M   'P 1'
#
loop_
_entity.id
_entity.type
_entity.pdbx_description
1 polymer ?
#
loop_
_entity_poly.entity_id
_entity_poly.type
_entity_poly.pdbx_seq_one_letter_code
_entity_poly.pdbx_strand_id
1 'polypeptide(L)'
;MISDHEIIETKFKLDDGENKKIVFSRNFSEGKIRGIALHLLEQDWNYTSNVNVLYENLMMNIEKVVDKISPLQVKCVERVNEEWIDTEVKQAQKLRDEYYKVFKYTSNIKYFEKYRQGRNSIISMIRRKEKE
;
A
#
# COMPACT_ATOMS: atom_id res chain seq x y z
N MET A 1 35.28 -19.54 5.73
CA MET A 1 34.11 -19.80 6.58
C MET A 1 33.40 -18.47 6.72
N ILE A 2 32.34 -18.27 5.93
CA ILE A 2 31.61 -17.00 5.83
C ILE A 2 30.35 -17.18 6.68
N SER A 3 30.13 -16.28 7.63
CA SER A 3 29.01 -16.32 8.57
C SER A 3 27.69 -15.86 7.91
N ASP A 4 26.58 -16.49 8.29
CA ASP A 4 25.21 -16.33 7.77
C ASP A 4 24.57 -14.92 7.90
N HIS A 5 25.32 -13.86 8.21
CA HIS A 5 24.73 -12.56 8.61
C HIS A 5 25.17 -11.36 7.76
N GLU A 6 25.84 -11.57 6.62
CA GLU A 6 26.01 -10.49 5.65
C GLU A 6 24.82 -10.45 4.69
N ILE A 7 23.87 -9.55 4.99
CA ILE A 7 22.81 -9.18 4.05
C ILE A 7 23.50 -8.52 2.86
N ILE A 8 23.65 -9.27 1.77
CA ILE A 8 24.03 -8.72 0.47
C ILE A 8 22.83 -7.92 -0.03
N GLU A 9 22.80 -6.61 0.22
CA GLU A 9 21.88 -5.71 -0.44
C GLU A 9 22.30 -5.54 -1.91
N THR A 10 21.77 -6.39 -2.78
CA THR A 10 21.75 -6.09 -4.21
C THR A 10 20.65 -5.06 -4.47
N LYS A 11 21.05 -3.83 -4.80
CA LYS A 11 20.17 -2.86 -5.43
C LYS A 11 19.81 -3.37 -6.83
N PHE A 12 18.75 -4.16 -6.93
CA PHE A 12 18.10 -4.39 -8.20
C PHE A 12 17.61 -3.03 -8.70
N LYS A 13 18.26 -2.49 -9.74
CA LYS A 13 17.56 -1.58 -10.64
C LYS A 13 16.50 -2.43 -11.30
N LEU A 14 15.30 -2.46 -10.72
CA LEU A 14 14.12 -2.87 -11.44
C LEU A 14 14.00 -1.85 -12.57
N ASP A 15 14.25 -2.29 -13.81
CA ASP A 15 13.85 -1.54 -14.99
C ASP A 15 12.42 -1.02 -14.76
N ASP A 16 12.20 0.26 -15.06
CA ASP A 16 10.98 1.00 -14.77
C ASP A 16 9.73 0.18 -15.10
N GLY A 17 9.22 -0.53 -14.10
CA GLY A 17 8.00 -1.30 -14.22
C GLY A 17 6.84 -0.32 -14.20
N GLU A 18 6.22 -0.11 -15.36
CA GLU A 18 5.00 0.68 -15.63
C GLU A 18 3.78 0.29 -14.74
N ASN A 19 3.97 -0.63 -13.79
CA ASN A 19 2.98 -1.26 -12.94
C ASN A 19 2.99 -0.76 -11.49
N LYS A 20 3.64 0.36 -11.17
CA LYS A 20 3.57 0.98 -9.84
C LYS A 20 2.91 2.36 -9.92
N LYS A 21 1.88 2.58 -9.09
CA LYS A 21 1.21 3.88 -8.92
C LYS A 21 1.53 4.42 -7.53
N ILE A 22 2.03 5.64 -7.47
CA ILE A 22 2.12 6.38 -6.21
C ILE A 22 0.74 6.97 -5.93
N VAL A 23 0.15 6.61 -4.79
CA VAL A 23 -1.12 7.13 -4.33
C VAL A 23 -0.88 7.97 -3.09
N PHE A 24 -1.31 9.23 -3.17
CA PHE A 24 -1.33 10.18 -2.07
C PHE A 24 -2.73 10.14 -1.46
N SER A 25 -2.83 9.98 -0.14
CA SER A 25 -4.12 9.92 0.55
C SER A 25 -4.05 10.56 1.93
N ARG A 26 -5.18 11.09 2.39
CA ARG A 26 -5.39 11.56 3.76
C ARG A 26 -6.64 10.89 4.31
N ASN A 27 -6.65 10.64 5.62
CA ASN A 27 -7.80 10.02 6.29
C ASN A 27 -8.64 11.10 6.99
N PHE A 28 -9.80 11.41 6.43
CA PHE A 28 -10.77 12.34 7.00
C PHE A 28 -11.98 11.62 7.63
N SER A 29 -11.73 10.60 8.46
CA SER A 29 -12.79 10.04 9.31
C SER A 29 -13.48 11.15 10.12
N GLU A 30 -14.75 10.96 10.47
CA GLU A 30 -15.56 11.97 11.17
C GLU A 30 -14.88 12.52 12.43
N GLY A 31 -14.27 11.66 13.25
CA GLY A 31 -13.52 12.08 14.44
C GLY A 31 -12.30 12.98 14.13
N LYS A 32 -11.63 12.73 13.00
CA LYS A 32 -10.51 13.58 12.54
C LYS A 32 -10.99 14.92 12.00
N ILE A 33 -12.12 14.96 11.29
CA ILE A 33 -12.72 16.22 10.84
C ILE A 33 -13.11 17.08 12.05
N ARG A 34 -13.75 16.49 13.05
CA ARG A 34 -14.07 17.20 14.32
C ARG A 34 -12.79 17.68 15.01
N GLY A 35 -11.76 16.84 15.06
CA GLY A 35 -10.46 17.21 15.61
C GLY A 35 -9.81 18.40 14.89
N ILE A 36 -9.89 18.43 13.55
CA ILE A 36 -9.40 19.55 12.73
C ILE A 36 -10.18 20.83 13.07
N ALA A 37 -11.51 20.77 13.10
CA ALA A 37 -12.33 21.92 13.43
C ALA A 37 -11.99 22.49 14.81
N LEU A 38 -11.85 21.63 15.83
CA LEU A 38 -11.47 22.07 17.19
C LEU A 38 -10.08 22.71 17.21
N HIS A 39 -9.09 22.09 16.57
CA HIS A 39 -7.72 22.64 16.55
C HIS A 39 -7.61 23.95 15.77
N LEU A 40 -8.46 24.17 14.75
CA LEU A 40 -8.53 25.44 14.04
C LEU A 40 -9.08 26.56 14.92
N LEU A 41 -10.04 26.27 15.80
CA LEU A 41 -10.54 27.25 16.77
C LEU A 41 -9.48 27.67 17.78
N GLU A 42 -8.51 26.81 18.06
CA GLU A 42 -7.40 27.05 18.99
C GLU A 42 -6.16 27.68 18.31
N GLN A 43 -6.17 27.89 16.98
CA GLN A 43 -5.03 28.52 16.32
C GLN A 43 -4.96 30.01 16.64
N ASP A 44 -3.73 30.52 16.74
CA ASP A 44 -3.46 31.94 16.81
C ASP A 44 -3.58 32.55 15.41
N TRP A 45 -4.61 33.37 15.22
CA TRP A 45 -4.91 34.01 13.95
C TRP A 45 -4.28 35.39 13.90
N ASN A 46 -3.67 35.73 12.77
CA ASN A 46 -3.15 37.07 12.58
C ASN A 46 -4.30 38.08 12.44
N TYR A 47 -4.22 39.22 13.15
CA TYR A 47 -5.22 40.29 13.13
C TYR A 47 -4.70 41.56 12.44
N THR A 48 -4.09 41.40 11.26
CA THR A 48 -3.59 42.50 10.42
C THR A 48 -4.66 42.99 9.42
N SER A 49 -4.55 44.24 8.98
CA SER A 49 -5.38 44.79 7.90
C SER A 49 -4.90 44.38 6.50
N ASN A 50 -3.72 43.77 6.39
CA ASN A 50 -3.19 43.29 5.12
C ASN A 50 -3.82 41.94 4.73
N VAL A 51 -4.70 41.97 3.73
CA VAL A 51 -5.43 40.80 3.24
C VAL A 51 -4.52 39.67 2.77
N ASN A 52 -3.38 39.97 2.16
CA ASN A 52 -2.45 38.93 1.68
C ASN A 52 -1.84 38.18 2.87
N VAL A 53 -1.44 38.91 3.91
CA VAL A 53 -0.87 38.31 5.13
C VAL A 53 -1.93 37.50 5.88
N LEU A 54 -3.18 37.97 5.91
CA LEU A 54 -4.30 37.19 6.47
C LEU A 54 -4.51 35.88 5.72
N TYR A 55 -4.50 35.91 4.38
CA TYR A 55 -4.69 34.73 3.55
C TYR A 55 -3.56 33.71 3.76
N GLU A 56 -2.30 34.15 3.76
CA GLU A 56 -1.15 33.28 4.01
C GLU A 56 -1.21 32.65 5.41
N ASN A 57 -1.52 33.44 6.43
CA ASN A 57 -1.70 32.93 7.80
C ASN A 57 -2.86 31.91 7.87
N LEU A 58 -3.96 32.18 7.16
CA LEU A 58 -5.10 31.27 7.08
C LEU A 58 -4.69 29.91 6.51
N MET A 59 -4.06 29.91 5.34
CA MET A 59 -3.65 28.69 4.65
C MET A 59 -2.60 27.91 5.44
N MET A 60 -1.61 28.61 6.01
CA MET A 60 -0.54 27.99 6.80
C MET A 60 -1.10 27.30 8.05
N ASN A 61 -2.01 27.96 8.78
CA ASN A 61 -2.64 27.38 9.97
C ASN A 61 -3.52 26.18 9.61
N ILE A 62 -4.29 26.26 8.52
CA ILE A 62 -5.08 25.13 8.01
C ILE A 62 -4.20 23.95 7.66
N GLU A 63 -3.15 24.17 6.86
CA GLU A 63 -2.22 23.12 6.43
C GLU A 63 -1.55 22.45 7.62
N LYS A 64 -1.04 23.24 8.57
CA LYS A 64 -0.40 22.74 9.80
C LYS A 64 -1.34 21.86 10.63
N VAL A 65 -2.60 22.27 10.82
CA VAL A 65 -3.59 21.48 11.58
C VAL A 65 -3.97 20.22 10.82
N VAL A 66 -4.20 20.32 9.51
CA VAL A 66 -4.55 19.17 8.67
C VAL A 66 -3.41 18.15 8.62
N ASP A 67 -2.16 18.59 8.52
CA ASP A 67 -0.97 17.73 8.55
C ASP A 67 -0.80 17.04 9.90
N LYS A 68 -1.03 17.76 11.00
CA LYS A 68 -0.95 17.20 12.34
C LYS A 68 -1.96 16.07 12.56
N ILE A 69 -3.21 16.24 12.10
CA ILE A 69 -4.31 15.32 12.43
C ILE A 69 -4.54 14.26 11.35
N SER A 70 -4.35 14.64 10.09
CA SER A 70 -4.55 13.82 8.91
C SER A 70 -3.33 13.93 7.97
N PRO A 71 -2.17 13.40 8.39
CA PRO A 71 -0.94 13.51 7.62
C PRO A 71 -1.07 12.86 6.25
N LEU A 72 -0.35 13.41 5.27
CA LEU A 72 -0.29 12.86 3.92
C LEU A 72 0.36 11.48 3.95
N GLN A 73 -0.39 10.46 3.54
CA GLN A 73 0.11 9.10 3.38
C GLN A 73 0.47 8.86 1.93
N VAL A 74 1.72 8.50 1.69
CA VAL A 74 2.22 8.08 0.38
C VAL A 74 2.29 6.56 0.36
N LYS A 75 1.57 5.93 -0.57
CA LYS A 75 1.61 4.48 -0.77
C LYS A 75 2.01 4.19 -2.20
N CYS A 76 3.01 3.32 -2.37
CA CYS A 76 3.26 2.68 -3.65
C CYS A 76 2.30 1.49 -3.75
N VAL A 77 1.36 1.56 -4.68
CA VAL A 77 0.45 0.45 -4.98
C VAL A 77 0.81 -0.13 -6.34
N GLU A 78 0.76 -1.44 -6.46
CA GLU A 78 0.82 -2.08 -7.78
C GLU A 78 -0.44 -1.68 -8.56
N ARG A 79 -0.27 -1.30 -9.83
CA ARG A 79 -1.40 -1.18 -10.76
C ARG A 79 -1.96 -2.59 -10.91
N VAL A 80 -2.99 -2.92 -10.15
CA VAL A 80 -3.85 -4.06 -10.47
C VAL A 80 -4.71 -3.61 -11.67
N ASN A 81 -4.08 -3.56 -12.85
CA ASN A 81 -4.74 -3.28 -14.12
C ASN A 81 -4.88 -4.54 -14.99
N GLU A 82 -4.52 -5.69 -14.43
CA GLU A 82 -4.72 -6.97 -15.09
C GLU A 82 -6.14 -7.42 -14.78
N GLU A 83 -7.05 -7.24 -15.74
CA GLU A 83 -8.47 -7.67 -15.66
C GLU A 83 -8.60 -9.15 -15.26
N TRP A 84 -7.56 -9.96 -15.53
CA TRP A 84 -7.48 -11.35 -15.16
C TRP A 84 -7.17 -11.62 -13.67
N ILE A 85 -6.69 -10.63 -12.89
CA ILE A 85 -6.47 -10.76 -11.43
C ILE A 85 -7.74 -10.40 -10.65
N ASP A 86 -8.72 -11.30 -10.72
CA ASP A 86 -9.94 -11.19 -9.92
C ASP A 86 -9.82 -11.85 -8.53
N THR A 87 -10.90 -11.79 -7.76
CA THR A 87 -10.97 -12.36 -6.40
C THR A 87 -10.66 -13.86 -6.39
N GLU A 88 -11.07 -14.60 -7.42
CA GLU A 88 -10.81 -16.04 -7.55
C GLU A 88 -9.31 -16.32 -7.68
N VAL A 89 -8.62 -15.60 -8.57
CA VAL A 89 -7.16 -15.73 -8.74
C VAL A 89 -6.42 -15.37 -7.44
N LYS A 90 -6.84 -14.30 -6.75
CA LYS A 90 -6.24 -13.90 -5.46
C LYS A 90 -6.44 -14.95 -4.36
N GLN A 91 -7.63 -15.54 -4.26
CA GLN A 91 -7.89 -16.61 -3.29
C GLN A 91 -7.06 -17.85 -3.59
N ALA A 92 -6.96 -18.25 -4.86
CA ALA A 92 -6.14 -19.37 -5.27
C ALA A 92 -4.65 -19.15 -4.97
N GLN A 93 -4.12 -17.95 -5.25
CA GLN A 93 -2.75 -17.55 -4.90
C GLN A 93 -2.50 -17.64 -3.39
N LYS A 94 -3.41 -17.12 -2.57
CA LYS A 94 -3.31 -17.20 -1.11
C LYS A 94 -3.25 -18.65 -0.63
N LEU A 95 -4.13 -19.51 -1.13
CA LEU A 95 -4.17 -20.92 -0.76
C LEU A 95 -2.90 -21.67 -1.18
N ARG A 96 -2.38 -21.38 -2.38
CA ARG A 96 -1.07 -21.89 -2.84
C ARG A 96 0.04 -21.50 -1.86
N ASP A 97 0.08 -20.24 -1.46
CA ASP A 97 1.14 -19.72 -0.59
C ASP A 97 1.06 -20.27 0.83
N GLU A 98 -0.16 -20.50 1.34
CA GLU A 98 -0.40 -21.22 2.59
C GLU A 98 0.18 -22.64 2.54
N TYR A 99 -0.07 -23.40 1.46
CA TYR A 99 0.52 -24.74 1.31
C TYR A 99 2.04 -24.73 1.28
N TYR A 100 2.65 -23.75 0.60
CA TYR A 100 4.11 -23.62 0.59
C TYR A 100 4.68 -23.25 1.96
N LYS A 101 3.99 -22.36 2.69
CA LYS A 101 4.38 -21.96 4.05
C LYS A 101 4.33 -23.15 5.01
N VAL A 102 3.27 -23.96 4.94
CA VAL A 102 3.14 -25.19 5.74
C VAL A 102 4.22 -26.20 5.36
N PHE A 103 4.50 -26.39 4.06
CA PHE A 103 5.59 -27.25 3.62
C PHE A 103 6.95 -26.78 4.16
N LYS A 104 7.27 -25.49 4.11
CA LYS A 104 8.52 -24.95 4.66
C LYS A 104 8.68 -25.25 6.15
N TYR A 105 7.59 -25.21 6.91
CA TYR A 105 7.63 -25.47 8.35
C TYR A 105 7.66 -26.97 8.69
N THR A 106 6.94 -27.80 7.94
CA THR A 106 6.72 -29.22 8.27
C THR A 106 7.59 -30.19 7.45
N SER A 107 8.19 -29.73 6.36
CA SER A 107 8.85 -30.54 5.32
C SER A 107 8.00 -31.70 4.77
N ASN A 108 6.68 -31.65 4.98
CA ASN A 108 5.78 -32.72 4.57
C ASN A 108 5.43 -32.61 3.08
N ILE A 109 5.87 -33.61 2.31
CA ILE A 109 5.72 -33.71 0.84
C ILE A 109 4.28 -33.51 0.37
N LYS A 110 3.26 -33.94 1.13
CA LYS A 110 1.85 -33.76 0.73
C LYS A 110 1.49 -32.29 0.54
N TYR A 111 2.05 -31.38 1.35
CA TYR A 111 1.82 -29.95 1.20
C TYR A 111 2.59 -29.36 0.01
N PHE A 112 3.75 -29.94 -0.32
CA PHE A 112 4.49 -29.58 -1.54
C PHE A 112 3.73 -30.00 -2.81
N GLU A 113 3.11 -31.19 -2.81
CA GLU A 113 2.25 -31.65 -3.90
C GLU A 113 1.03 -30.73 -4.07
N LYS A 114 0.35 -30.38 -2.98
CA LYS A 114 -0.76 -29.42 -2.99
C LYS A 114 -0.34 -28.03 -3.50
N TYR A 115 0.83 -27.55 -3.08
CA TYR A 115 1.42 -26.32 -3.62
C TYR A 115 1.63 -26.42 -5.14
N ARG A 116 2.22 -27.52 -5.63
CA ARG A 116 2.49 -27.74 -7.06
C ARG A 116 1.19 -27.79 -7.87
N GLN A 117 0.17 -28.47 -7.36
CA GLN A 117 -1.16 -28.52 -7.97
C GLN A 117 -1.81 -27.13 -8.02
N GLY A 118 -1.79 -26.40 -6.90
CA GLY A 118 -2.32 -25.04 -6.83
C GLY A 118 -1.62 -24.09 -7.80
N ARG A 119 -0.29 -24.17 -7.90
CA ARG A 119 0.49 -23.39 -8.88
C ARG A 119 0.05 -23.67 -10.32
N ASN A 120 -0.09 -24.94 -10.70
CA ASN A 120 -0.50 -25.31 -12.06
C ASN A 120 -1.95 -24.85 -12.36
N SER A 121 -2.85 -24.97 -11.38
CA SER A 121 -4.23 -24.49 -11.48
C SER A 121 -4.28 -22.99 -11.71
N ILE A 122 -3.51 -22.19 -10.94
CA ILE A 122 -3.42 -20.73 -11.11
C ILE A 122 -2.89 -20.38 -12.51
N ILE A 123 -1.82 -21.01 -12.97
CA ILE A 123 -1.28 -20.77 -14.32
C ILE A 123 -2.35 -21.05 -15.38
N SER A 124 -3.12 -22.13 -15.23
CA SER A 124 -4.22 -22.45 -16.15
C SER A 124 -5.34 -21.41 -16.11
N MET A 125 -5.69 -20.91 -14.92
CA MET A 125 -6.73 -19.87 -14.75
C MET A 125 -6.29 -18.56 -15.40
N ILE A 126 -5.06 -18.12 -15.15
CA ILE A 126 -4.49 -16.90 -15.74
C ILE A 126 -4.52 -17.00 -17.26
N ARG A 127 -4.00 -18.10 -17.84
CA ARG A 127 -4.00 -18.33 -19.30
C ARG A 127 -5.40 -18.37 -19.92
N ARG A 128 -6.43 -18.73 -19.16
CA ARG A 128 -7.82 -18.68 -19.63
C ARG A 128 -8.33 -17.25 -19.63
N LYS A 129 -8.14 -16.53 -18.52
CA LYS A 129 -8.60 -15.14 -18.34
C LYS A 129 -7.84 -14.12 -19.19
N GLU A 130 -6.61 -14.41 -19.59
CA GLU A 130 -5.86 -13.60 -20.57
C GLU A 130 -6.36 -13.79 -22.02
N LYS A 131 -7.16 -14.81 -22.30
CA LYS A 131 -7.72 -15.11 -23.64
C LYS A 131 -9.20 -14.73 -23.78
N GLU A 132 -9.85 -14.42 -22.67
CA GLU A 132 -11.24 -13.90 -22.62
C GLU A 132 -11.22 -12.39 -22.91
#